data_AF-A0A847JPN0-F1
#
_entry.id   AF-A0A847JPN0-F1
#
_cell.length_a   1.000
_cell.length_b   1.000
_cell.length_c   1.000
_cell.angle_alpha   90.00
_cell.angle_beta   90.00
_cell.angle_gamma   90.00
#
_symmetry.space_group_name_H-M   'P 1'
#
loop_
_entity.id
_entity.type
_entity.pdbx_description
1 polymer ?
#
loop_
_entity_poly.entity_id
_entity_poly.type
_entity_poly.pdbx_seq_one_letter_code
_entity_poly.pdbx_strand_id
1 'polypeptide(L)' 'STIDVFALMGGVDIFVPEGVNVEVTGIPIMGGIDNRAPSSAKLGAPTIKINAITLMGGLDIKVKRPKK' A
#
# COMPACT_ATOMS: atom_id res chain seq x y z
N SER A 1 -4.69 11.84 2.07
CA SER A 1 -5.26 10.99 3.13
C SER A 1 -4.22 9.99 3.58
N THR A 2 -4.08 9.78 4.88
CA THR A 2 -3.06 8.87 5.45
C THR A 2 -3.75 7.66 6.06
N ILE A 3 -3.18 6.47 5.88
CA ILE A 3 -3.68 5.20 6.42
C ILE A 3 -2.54 4.55 7.20
N ASP A 4 -2.76 4.26 8.48
CA ASP A 4 -1.79 3.56 9.32
C ASP A 4 -2.15 2.07 9.39
N VAL A 5 -1.16 1.21 9.17
CA VAL A 5 -1.30 -0.23 9.07
C VAL A 5 -0.25 -0.90 9.93
N PHE A 6 -0.70 -1.82 10.78
CA PHE A 6 0.18 -2.57 11.67
C PHE A 6 -0.07 -4.06 11.49
N ALA A 7 0.94 -4.79 11.04
CA ALA A 7 0.88 -6.24 10.87
C ALA A 7 1.86 -6.90 11.85
N LEU A 8 1.32 -7.52 12.90
CA LEU A 8 2.12 -8.24 13.91
C LEU A 8 2.52 -9.64 13.45
N MET A 9 1.55 -10.44 13.00
CA MET A 9 1.73 -11.80 12.49
C MET A 9 0.78 -12.01 11.29
N GLY A 10 1.33 -12.22 10.10
CA GLY A 10 0.56 -12.45 8.86
C GLY A 10 0.69 -11.36 7.80
N GLY A 11 -0.06 -11.46 6.71
CA GLY A 11 -0.02 -10.53 5.58
C GLY A 11 -1.20 -9.56 5.53
N VAL A 12 -1.00 -8.35 4.98
CA VAL A 12 -2.06 -7.36 4.73
C VAL A 12 -2.09 -7.01 3.25
N ASP A 13 -3.22 -7.27 2.59
CA ASP A 13 -3.47 -6.84 1.21
C ASP A 13 -4.27 -5.53 1.18
N ILE A 14 -3.72 -4.49 0.53
CA ILE A 14 -4.38 -3.19 0.36
C ILE A 14 -4.73 -3.02 -1.11
N PHE A 15 -6.03 -2.78 -1.37
CA PHE A 15 -6.56 -2.53 -2.71
C PHE A 15 -6.91 -1.06 -2.90
N VAL A 16 -6.12 -0.36 -3.69
CA VAL A 16 -6.35 1.05 -4.03
C VAL A 16 -7.08 1.20 -5.37
N PRO A 17 -7.93 2.21 -5.56
CA PRO A 17 -8.54 2.49 -6.87
C PRO A 17 -7.50 2.93 -7.91
N GLU A 18 -7.85 2.82 -9.19
CA GLU A 18 -7.03 3.37 -10.29
C GLU A 18 -7.00 4.90 -10.24
N GLY A 19 -5.88 5.49 -10.67
CA GLY A 19 -5.75 6.95 -10.78
C GLY A 19 -5.47 7.68 -9.48
N VAL A 20 -4.99 6.99 -8.44
CA VAL A 20 -4.50 7.59 -7.19
C VAL A 20 -3.01 7.34 -7.03
N ASN A 21 -2.30 8.30 -6.43
CA ASN A 21 -0.90 8.11 -6.09
C ASN A 21 -0.80 7.37 -4.77
N VAL A 22 0.06 6.35 -4.70
CA VAL A 22 0.34 5.63 -3.46
C VAL A 22 1.77 5.90 -3.04
N GLU A 23 1.91 6.41 -1.83
CA GLU A 23 3.19 6.64 -1.16
C GLU A 23 3.24 5.74 0.07
N VAL A 24 4.25 4.88 0.15
CA VAL A 24 4.37 3.88 1.22
C VAL A 24 5.55 4.24 2.08
N THR A 25 5.29 4.45 3.36
CA THR A 25 6.32 4.69 4.38
C THR A 25 6.22 3.57 5.40
N GLY A 26 7.23 2.72 5.49
CA GLY A 26 7.13 1.61 6.43
C GLY A 26 8.45 0.97 6.78
N ILE A 27 8.48 0.38 7.97
CA ILE A 27 9.64 -0.33 8.51
C ILE A 27 9.26 -1.80 8.64
N PRO A 28 9.66 -2.65 7.69
CA PRO A 28 9.53 -4.08 7.85
C PRO A 28 10.63 -4.58 8.79
N ILE A 29 10.25 -5.11 9.95
CA ILE A 29 11.17 -5.71 10.94
C ILE A 29 11.47 -7.16 10.54
N MET A 30 10.44 -7.96 10.26
CA MET A 30 10.57 -9.34 9.78
C MET A 30 9.49 -9.61 8.72
N GLY A 31 9.91 -9.70 7.45
CA GLY A 31 9.04 -9.86 6.28
C GLY A 31 9.31 -8.81 5.19
N GLY A 32 8.28 -8.36 4.46
CA GLY A 32 8.46 -7.50 3.28
C GLY A 32 7.29 -6.55 3.00
N ILE A 33 7.57 -5.48 2.25
CA ILE A 33 6.57 -4.52 1.76
C ILE A 33 6.66 -4.48 0.23
N ASP A 34 5.61 -4.96 -0.43
CA ASP A 34 5.47 -5.02 -1.87
C ASP A 34 4.46 -3.96 -2.35
N ASN A 35 4.99 -2.90 -2.97
CA ASN A 35 4.15 -1.89 -3.61
C ASN A 35 4.02 -2.16 -5.11
N ARG A 36 2.88 -2.71 -5.54
CA ARG A 36 2.54 -2.93 -6.95
C ARG A 36 1.54 -1.90 -7.49
N ALA A 37 1.25 -0.85 -6.71
CA ALA A 37 0.46 0.27 -7.21
C ALA A 37 1.35 1.17 -8.09
N PRO A 38 0.93 1.51 -9.33
CA PRO A 38 1.65 2.42 -10.18
C PRO A 38 1.58 3.82 -9.57
N SER A 39 2.74 4.41 -9.26
CA SER A 39 2.87 5.79 -8.79
C SER A 39 2.69 6.83 -9.91
N SER A 40 2.15 6.43 -11.06
CA SER A 40 1.93 7.29 -12.23
C SER A 40 0.50 7.81 -12.29
N ALA A 41 -0.06 8.28 -11.19
CA ALA A 41 -1.34 8.98 -11.28
C ALA A 41 -1.10 10.40 -11.82
N LYS A 42 -2.01 10.87 -12.67
CA LYS A 42 -1.93 12.16 -13.37
C LYS A 42 -1.57 13.31 -12.41
N LEU A 43 -0.91 14.36 -12.92
CA LEU A 43 -0.62 15.58 -12.16
C LEU A 43 -1.93 16.16 -11.58
N GLY A 44 -2.10 16.10 -10.25
CA GLY A 44 -3.34 16.48 -9.55
C GLY A 44 -4.19 15.32 -9.02
N ALA A 45 -3.76 14.07 -9.21
CA ALA A 45 -4.42 12.90 -8.64
C ALA A 45 -4.30 12.85 -7.10
N PRO A 46 -5.31 12.35 -6.38
CA PRO A 46 -5.28 12.26 -4.94
C PRO A 46 -4.19 11.29 -4.48
N THR A 47 -3.39 11.71 -3.49
CA THR A 47 -2.32 10.90 -2.90
C THR A 47 -2.80 10.23 -1.62
N ILE A 48 -2.63 8.92 -1.57
CA ILE A 48 -2.82 8.07 -0.40
C ILE A 48 -1.45 7.76 0.17
N LYS A 49 -1.20 8.20 1.40
CA LYS A 49 0.00 7.84 2.17
C LYS A 49 -0.33 6.63 3.04
N ILE A 50 0.47 5.58 2.95
CA ILE A 50 0.31 4.36 3.74
C ILE A 50 1.51 4.26 4.68
N ASN A 51 1.25 4.37 5.98
CA ASN A 51 2.26 4.10 6.99
C ASN A 51 2.11 2.66 7.45
N ALA A 52 3.13 1.84 7.23
CA ALA A 52 3.07 0.41 7.53
C ALA A 52 4.20 -0.03 8.46
N ILE A 53 3.87 -0.72 9.54
CA ILE A 53 4.86 -1.41 10.39
C ILE A 53 4.51 -2.90 10.34
N THR A 54 5.43 -3.70 9.80
CA THR A 54 5.27 -5.15 9.72
C THR A 54 6.32 -5.82 10.61
N LEU A 55 5.88 -6.57 11.62
CA LEU A 55 6.76 -7.27 12.55
C LEU A 55 7.09 -8.69 12.12
N MET A 56 6.11 -9.52 11.73
CA MET A 56 6.31 -10.88 11.21
C MET A 56 5.30 -11.15 10.08
N GLY A 57 5.53 -10.55 8.92
CA GLY A 57 4.48 -10.44 7.90
C GLY A 57 4.81 -9.70 6.61
N GLY A 58 3.88 -9.74 5.67
CA GLY A 58 3.99 -9.06 4.37
C GLY A 58 2.93 -7.95 4.22
N LEU A 59 3.28 -6.85 3.55
CA LEU A 59 2.31 -5.84 3.11
C LEU A 59 2.26 -5.83 1.58
N ASP A 60 1.13 -6.17 0.99
CA ASP A 60 0.93 -6.22 -0.45
C ASP A 60 -0.02 -5.11 -0.87
N ILE A 61 0.45 -4.16 -1.66
CA ILE A 61 -0.38 -3.05 -2.16
C ILE A 61 -0.62 -3.24 -3.65
N LYS A 62 -1.89 -3.35 -4.02
CA LYS A 62 -2.33 -3.66 -5.39
C LYS A 62 -3.38 -2.66 -5.83
N VAL A 63 -3.39 -2.36 -7.12
CA VAL A 63 -4.52 -1.62 -7.70
C VAL A 63 -5.69 -2.56 -7.88
N LYS A 64 -6.85 -2.15 -7.38
CA LYS A 64 -8.13 -2.78 -7.64
C LYS A 64 -8.49 -2.55 -9.10
N ARG A 65 -8.13 -3.51 -9.96
CA ARG A 65 -8.66 -3.54 -11.33
C ARG A 65 -10.16 -3.77 -11.25
N PRO A 66 -11.01 -2.94 -11.88
CA PRO A 66 -12.41 -3.28 -12.03
C PRO A 66 -12.51 -4.59 -12.82
N LYS A 67 -13.25 -5.58 -12.29
CA LYS A 67 -13.60 -6.76 -13.07
C LYS A 67 -14.46 -6.29 -14.25
N LYS A 68 -13.98 -6.55 -15.46
CA LYS A 68 -14.67 -6.29 -16.73
C LYS A 68 -15.93 -7.14 -16.84
#